data_AF-A0A376GCS3-F1
#
_entry.id   AF-A0A376GCS3-F1
#
_cell.length_a   1.000
_cell.length_b   1.000
_cell.length_c   1.000
_cell.angle_alpha   90.00
_cell.angle_beta   90.00
_cell.angle_gamma   90.00
#
_symmetry.space_group_name_H-M   'P 1'
#
loop_
_entity.id
_entity.type
_entity.pdbx_description
1 polymer ?
#
loop_
_entity_poly.entity_id
_entity_poly.type
_entity_poly.pdbx_seq_one_letter_code
_entity_poly.pdbx_strand_id
1 'polypeptide(L)' 'MTLLLIEQIKERRKVLAISQETLAEISGVGLRTLKQFESGKGNPTLETLQKLCDALGLEIKLEVKTIES' A
#
# COMPACT_ATOMS: atom_id res chain seq x y z
N MET A 1 -4.79 9.48 6.01
CA MET A 1 -4.63 8.57 4.86
C MET A 1 -5.96 7.90 4.59
N THR A 2 -6.40 7.85 3.33
CA THR A 2 -7.72 7.32 2.96
C THR A 2 -7.79 5.82 3.30
N LEU A 3 -8.80 5.42 4.08
CA LEU A 3 -8.98 4.02 4.53
C LEU A 3 -9.02 3.03 3.36
N LEU A 4 -9.52 3.47 2.20
CA LEU A 4 -9.61 2.66 0.98
C LEU A 4 -8.25 2.10 0.51
N LEU A 5 -7.21 2.94 0.46
CA LEU A 5 -5.89 2.54 -0.04
C LEU A 5 -5.24 1.49 0.86
N ILE A 6 -5.38 1.68 2.18
CA ILE A 6 -4.83 0.76 3.18
C ILE A 6 -5.48 -0.61 3.04
N GLU A 7 -6.80 -0.67 2.89
CA GLU A 7 -7.52 -1.93 2.76
C GLU A 7 -7.21 -2.62 1.43
N GLN A 8 -7.12 -1.89 0.31
CA GLN A 8 -6.72 -2.48 -0.98
C GLN A 8 -5.35 -3.17 -0.91
N ILE A 9 -4.34 -2.52 -0.29
CA ILE A 9 -3.01 -3.11 -0.12
C ILE A 9 -3.06 -4.33 0.81
N LYS A 10 -3.80 -4.25 1.92
CA LYS A 10 -3.95 -5.37 2.88
C LYS A 10 -4.67 -6.57 2.27
N GLU A 11 -5.74 -6.34 1.54
CA GLU A 11 -6.50 -7.39 0.86
C GLU A 11 -5.62 -8.06 -0.19
N ARG A 12 -4.92 -7.29 -1.02
CA ARG A 12 -4.01 -7.85 -2.01
C ARG A 12 -2.92 -8.71 -1.36
N ARG A 13 -2.32 -8.23 -0.26
CA ARG A 13 -1.34 -8.98 0.51
C ARG A 13 -1.90 -10.31 1.02
N LYS A 14 -3.13 -10.30 1.55
CA LYS A 14 -3.83 -11.52 2.00
C LYS A 14 -4.14 -12.48 0.86
N VAL A 15 -4.53 -11.99 -0.32
CA VAL A 15 -4.74 -12.81 -1.53
C VAL A 15 -3.46 -13.52 -1.97
N LEU A 16 -2.32 -12.85 -1.85
CA LEU A 16 -1.00 -13.43 -2.11
C LEU A 16 -0.49 -14.32 -0.97
N ALA A 17 -1.23 -14.44 0.13
CA ALA A 17 -0.89 -15.22 1.32
C ALA A 17 0.48 -14.88 1.95
N ILE A 18 0.91 -13.62 1.88
CA ILE A 18 2.19 -13.17 2.47
C ILE A 18 1.99 -12.38 3.76
N SER A 19 2.96 -12.49 4.68
CA SER A 19 2.97 -11.73 5.94
C SER A 19 3.39 -10.28 5.72
N GLN A 20 3.28 -9.45 6.76
CA GLN A 20 3.83 -8.09 6.73
C GLN A 20 5.35 -8.13 6.64
N GLU A 21 5.99 -9.09 7.32
CA GLU A 21 7.42 -9.31 7.31
C GLU A 21 7.91 -9.63 5.89
N THR A 22 7.23 -10.55 5.18
CA THR A 22 7.55 -10.89 3.79
C THR A 22 7.34 -9.70 2.88
N LEU A 23 6.22 -8.97 2.99
CA LEU A 23 5.98 -7.79 2.15
C LEU A 23 7.06 -6.71 2.38
N ALA A 24 7.44 -6.47 3.64
CA ALA A 24 8.49 -5.52 3.98
C ALA A 24 9.84 -5.89 3.33
N GLU A 25 10.18 -7.18 3.37
CA GLU A 25 11.40 -7.71 2.74
C GLU A 25 11.38 -7.52 1.22
N ILE A 26 10.35 -8.01 0.53
CA ILE A 26 10.31 -7.98 -0.94
C ILE A 26 10.09 -6.58 -1.53
N SER A 27 9.49 -5.66 -0.77
CA SER A 27 9.32 -4.25 -1.19
C SER A 27 10.50 -3.35 -0.83
N GLY A 28 11.42 -3.83 0.03
CA GLY A 28 12.47 -2.99 0.61
C GLY A 28 11.93 -1.87 1.51
N VAL A 29 10.67 -1.94 1.94
CA VAL A 29 10.05 -0.99 2.88
C VAL A 29 10.22 -1.53 4.30
N GLY A 30 10.73 -0.70 5.21
CA GLY A 30 10.92 -1.10 6.60
C GLY A 30 9.62 -1.61 7.25
N LEU A 31 9.68 -2.74 7.96
CA LEU A 31 8.52 -3.37 8.61
C LEU A 31 7.75 -2.43 9.53
N ARG A 32 8.46 -1.55 10.25
CA ARG A 32 7.84 -0.53 11.10
C ARG A 32 6.98 0.43 10.28
N THR A 33 7.49 0.88 9.13
CA THR A 33 6.77 1.75 8.20
C THR A 33 5.53 1.06 7.66
N LEU A 34 5.64 -0.20 7.23
CA LEU A 34 4.49 -1.00 6.78
C LEU A 34 3.44 -1.18 7.88
N LYS A 35 3.85 -1.48 9.13
CA LYS A 35 2.94 -1.61 10.28
C LYS A 35 2.22 -0.30 10.60
N GLN A 36 2.93 0.84 10.55
CA GLN A 36 2.31 2.15 10.73
C GLN A 36 1.36 2.49 9.58
N PHE A 37 1.71 2.14 8.35
CA PHE A 37 0.85 2.28 7.18
C PHE A 37 -0.44 1.47 7.31
N GLU A 38 -0.36 0.15 7.55
CA GLU A 38 -1.53 -0.74 7.62
C GLU A 38 -2.44 -0.49 8.84
N SER A 39 -1.92 0.19 9.86
CA SER A 39 -2.69 0.64 11.04
C SER A 39 -3.25 2.05 10.90
N GLY A 40 -3.03 2.72 9.76
CA GLY A 40 -3.49 4.09 9.52
C GLY A 40 -2.71 5.17 10.29
N LYS A 41 -1.64 4.80 11.00
CA LYS A 41 -0.81 5.69 11.83
C LYS A 41 0.45 6.19 11.11
N GLY A 42 0.42 6.28 9.78
CA GLY A 42 1.55 6.75 8.97
C GLY A 42 1.08 7.49 7.72
N ASN A 43 1.96 8.33 7.17
CA ASN A 43 1.76 8.97 5.88
C ASN A 43 2.93 8.55 4.95
N PRO A 44 2.77 7.46 4.17
CA PRO A 44 3.83 6.99 3.28
C PRO A 44 4.10 8.01 2.17
N THR A 45 5.33 8.05 1.69
CA THR A 45 5.64 8.76 0.45
C THR A 45 5.07 8.01 -0.74
N LEU A 46 4.90 8.70 -1.88
CA LEU A 46 4.53 8.02 -3.14
C LEU A 46 5.53 6.92 -3.51
N GLU A 47 6.83 7.15 -3.28
CA GLU A 47 7.87 6.13 -3.47
C GLU A 47 7.63 4.88 -2.62
N THR A 48 7.25 5.05 -1.35
CA THR A 48 6.92 3.93 -0.47
C THR A 48 5.71 3.16 -0.99
N LEU A 49 4.67 3.88 -1.43
CA LEU A 49 3.48 3.25 -2.02
C LEU A 49 3.83 2.49 -3.29
N GLN A 50 4.66 3.07 -4.17
CA GLN A 50 5.10 2.43 -5.40
C GLN A 50 5.82 1.11 -5.11
N LYS A 51 6.78 1.11 -4.17
CA LYS A 51 7.49 -0.12 -3.74
C LYS A 51 6.55 -1.21 -3.23
N LEU A 52 5.54 -0.83 -2.43
CA LEU A 52 4.53 -1.77 -1.94
C LEU A 52 3.65 -2.30 -3.07
N CYS A 53 3.24 -1.43 -4.00
CA CYS A 53 2.45 -1.79 -5.16
C CYS A 53 3.21 -2.75 -6.08
N ASP A 54 4.46 -2.44 -6.42
CA ASP A 54 5.30 -3.27 -7.28
C ASP A 54 5.46 -4.68 -6.70
N ALA A 55 5.76 -4.77 -5.40
CA ALA A 55 5.86 -6.04 -4.67
C ALA A 55 4.56 -6.86 -4.65
N LEU A 56 3.41 -6.20 -4.71
CA LEU A 56 2.08 -6.81 -4.69
C LEU A 56 1.49 -7.03 -6.10
N GLY A 57 2.21 -6.64 -7.15
CA GLY A 57 1.72 -6.65 -8.53
C GLY A 57 0.52 -5.72 -8.73
N LEU A 58 0.54 -4.55 -8.09
CA LEU A 58 -0.44 -3.48 -8.23
C LEU A 58 0.15 -2.31 -9.01
N GLU A 59 -0.72 -1.51 -9.62
CA GLU A 59 -0.34 -0.31 -10.35
C GLU A 59 -1.09 0.90 -9.77
N ILE A 60 -0.38 2.01 -9.54
CA ILE A 60 -0.99 3.27 -9.12
C ILE A 60 -1.49 3.99 -10.37
N LYS A 61 -2.79 4.31 -10.39
CA LYS A 61 -3.42 5.04 -11.50
C LYS A 61 -3.95 6.39 -11.04
N LEU A 62 -3.80 7.38 -11.91
CA LEU A 62 -4.40 8.70 -11.76
C LEU A 62 -5.55 8.81 -12.75
N GLU A 63 -6.69 9.30 -12.29
CA GLU A 63 -7.88 9.51 -13.09
C GLU A 63 -8.28 10.98 -13.06
N VAL A 64 -8.92 11.45 -14.13
CA VAL A 64 -9.44 12.83 -14.18
C VAL A 64 -10.56 12.95 -13.16
N LYS A 65 -10.47 13.97 -12.29
CA LYS A 65 -11.51 14.25 -11.30
C LYS A 65 -12.82 14.62 -12.02
N THR A 66 -13.84 13.80 -11.86
CA THR A 66 -15.22 14.16 -12.22
C THR A 66 -15.71 15.24 -11.27
N ILE A 67 -16.10 16.39 -11.82
CA ILE A 67 -16.80 17.43 -11.07
C ILE A 67 -18.28 17.14 -11.28
N GLU A 68 -18.92 16.49 -10.31
CA GLU A 68 -20.38 16.47 -10.24
C GLU A 68 -20.83 17.93 -10.05
N SER A 69 -21.64 18.41 -10.99
CA SER A 69 -22.24 19.76 -10.97
C SER A 69 -23.49 19.78 -10.10
#